data_AF-A0A0A6X8G5-F1
#
_entry.id   AF-A0A0A6X8G5-F1
#
_cell.length_a   1.000
_cell.length_b   1.000
_cell.length_c   1.000
_cell.angle_alpha   90.00
_cell.angle_beta   90.00
_cell.angle_gamma   90.00
#
_symmetry.space_group_name_H-M   'P 1'
#
loop_
_entity.id
_entity.type
_entity.pdbx_description
1 polymer ?
#
loop_
_entity_poly.entity_id
_entity_poly.type
_entity_poly.pdbx_seq_one_letter_code
_entity_poly.pdbx_strand_id
1 'polypeptide(L)'
;MTPDQHQVRAQELAAEAEQAYADIRLQVEAGDDIDEPVWRYLDTTIQLGQLHATLALRRPPAGSPAGYEDGGAVDYGDADPTYDRR
;
A
#
# COMPACT_ATOMS: atom_id res chain seq x y z
N MET A 1 -11.65 -9.53 2.08
CA MET A 1 -11.67 -8.23 2.78
C MET A 1 -12.04 -7.14 1.80
N THR A 2 -13.17 -6.48 2.00
CA THR A 2 -13.68 -5.35 1.20
C THR A 2 -12.98 -4.05 1.61
N PRO A 3 -13.05 -2.97 0.80
CA PRO A 3 -12.52 -1.66 1.19
C PRO A 3 -13.07 -1.16 2.53
N ASP A 4 -14.36 -1.33 2.79
CA ASP A 4 -14.99 -0.94 4.07
C ASP A 4 -14.44 -1.75 5.24
N GLN A 5 -14.21 -3.05 5.05
CA GLN A 5 -13.56 -3.89 6.07
C GLN A 5 -12.13 -3.43 6.34
N HIS A 6 -11.38 -2.99 5.31
CA HIS A 6 -10.04 -2.42 5.49
C HIS A 6 -10.09 -1.12 6.28
N GLN A 7 -11.04 -0.25 5.99
CA GLN A 7 -11.19 1.01 6.72
C GLN A 7 -11.51 0.77 8.20
N VAL A 8 -12.47 -0.13 8.49
CA VAL A 8 -12.82 -0.50 9.87
C VAL A 8 -11.59 -1.09 10.58
N ARG A 9 -10.90 -2.04 9.96
CA ARG A 9 -9.71 -2.63 10.58
C ARG A 9 -8.57 -1.63 10.79
N ALA A 10 -8.41 -0.65 9.90
CA ALA A 10 -7.43 0.42 10.07
C ALA A 10 -7.77 1.31 11.26
N GLN A 11 -9.05 1.62 11.47
CA GLN A 11 -9.52 2.41 12.62
C GLN A 11 -9.32 1.63 13.94
N GLU A 12 -9.61 0.34 13.96
CA GLU A 12 -9.36 -0.52 15.12
C GLU A 12 -7.87 -0.53 15.48
N LEU A 13 -7.00 -0.81 14.51
CA LEU A 13 -5.55 -0.82 14.72
C LEU A 13 -5.02 0.55 15.17
N ALA A 14 -5.58 1.66 14.65
CA ALA A 14 -5.21 2.99 15.10
C ALA A 14 -5.58 3.22 16.58
N ALA A 15 -6.81 2.84 16.98
CA ALA A 15 -7.25 2.95 18.37
C ALA A 15 -6.42 2.03 19.31
N GLU A 16 -6.09 0.82 18.87
CA GLU A 16 -5.21 -0.11 19.60
C GLU A 16 -3.81 0.51 19.80
N ALA A 17 -3.24 1.17 18.78
CA ALA A 17 -1.94 1.82 18.87
C ALA A 17 -1.97 3.06 19.80
N GLU A 18 -3.03 3.86 19.75
CA GLU A 18 -3.24 4.99 20.66
C GLU A 18 -3.31 4.52 22.12
N GLN A 19 -4.05 3.44 22.39
CA GLN A 19 -4.13 2.87 23.73
C GLN A 19 -2.77 2.32 24.19
N ALA A 20 -2.05 1.58 23.34
CA ALA A 20 -0.72 1.08 23.69
C ALA A 20 0.24 2.24 23.99
N TYR A 21 0.17 3.35 23.24
CA TYR A 21 0.97 4.53 23.53
C TYR A 21 0.59 5.21 24.85
N ALA A 22 -0.70 5.25 25.19
CA ALA A 22 -1.17 5.74 26.48
C ALA A 22 -0.63 4.88 27.64
N ASP A 23 -0.60 3.56 27.49
CA ASP A 23 -0.03 2.63 28.47
C ASP A 23 1.48 2.87 28.64
N ILE A 24 2.24 3.04 27.54
CA ILE A 24 3.67 3.40 27.60
C ILE A 24 3.86 4.68 28.42
N ARG A 25 3.09 5.73 28.12
CA ARG A 25 3.19 7.00 28.84
C ARG A 25 2.94 6.85 30.33
N LEU A 26 1.88 6.12 30.71
CA LEU A 26 1.54 5.89 32.11
C LEU A 26 2.68 5.16 32.83
N GLN A 27 3.26 4.13 32.21
CA GLN A 27 4.34 3.35 32.81
C GLN A 27 5.66 4.14 32.89
N VAL A 28 5.97 4.97 31.89
CA VAL A 28 7.11 5.92 31.96
C VAL A 28 6.93 6.89 33.14
N GLU A 29 5.73 7.44 33.31
CA GLU A 29 5.41 8.36 34.41
C GLU A 29 5.47 7.65 35.78
N ALA A 30 5.13 6.37 35.83
CA ALA A 30 5.24 5.53 37.03
C ALA A 30 6.67 5.03 37.31
N GLY A 31 7.57 5.06 36.31
CA GLY A 31 8.90 4.46 36.39
C GLY A 31 8.88 2.93 36.31
N ASP A 32 7.83 2.36 35.73
CA ASP A 32 7.64 0.91 35.56
C ASP A 32 8.32 0.40 34.27
N ASP A 33 8.37 -0.93 34.12
CA ASP A 33 8.83 -1.59 32.90
C ASP A 33 7.86 -1.32 31.75
N ILE A 34 8.40 -0.85 30.62
CA ILE A 34 7.65 -0.43 29.42
C ILE A 34 7.80 -1.41 28.25
N ASP A 35 8.55 -2.50 28.40
CA ASP A 35 8.89 -3.38 27.28
C ASP A 35 7.62 -3.94 26.63
N GLU A 36 6.65 -4.42 27.41
CA GLU A 36 5.42 -5.01 26.88
C GLU A 36 4.58 -4.03 26.04
N PRO A 37 4.17 -2.84 26.53
CA PRO A 37 3.37 -1.94 25.71
C PRO A 37 4.15 -1.32 24.55
N VAL A 38 5.49 -1.20 24.64
CA VAL A 38 6.33 -0.81 23.50
C VAL A 38 6.25 -1.85 22.38
N TRP A 39 6.44 -3.14 22.68
CA TRP A 39 6.33 -4.20 21.68
C TRP A 39 4.93 -4.26 21.08
N ARG A 40 3.89 -4.12 21.91
CA ARG A 40 2.50 -4.06 21.46
C ARG A 40 2.27 -2.91 20.48
N TYR A 41 2.75 -1.71 20.81
CA TYR A 41 2.65 -0.54 19.94
C TYR A 41 3.34 -0.76 18.58
N LEU A 42 4.54 -1.33 18.58
CA LEU A 42 5.29 -1.63 17.36
C LEU A 42 4.55 -2.65 16.47
N ASP A 43 4.08 -3.75 17.05
CA ASP A 43 3.34 -4.77 16.30
C ASP A 43 2.05 -4.21 15.68
N THR A 44 1.29 -3.41 16.44
CA THR A 44 0.04 -2.82 15.95
C THR A 44 0.30 -1.81 14.82
N THR A 45 1.33 -0.97 14.95
CA THR A 45 1.67 0.02 13.91
C THR A 45 2.22 -0.62 12.64
N ILE A 46 2.96 -1.73 12.75
CA ILE A 46 3.40 -2.54 11.59
C ILE A 46 2.19 -3.12 10.87
N GLN A 47 1.23 -3.70 11.60
CA GLN A 47 -0.01 -4.24 11.01
C GLN A 47 -0.80 -3.14 10.29
N LEU A 48 -0.92 -1.96 10.89
CA LEU A 48 -1.59 -0.81 10.28
C LEU A 48 -0.90 -0.39 8.98
N GLY A 49 0.44 -0.30 8.98
CA GLY A 49 1.22 0.01 7.78
C GLY A 49 1.03 -1.00 6.66
N GLN A 50 1.04 -2.30 6.98
CA GLN A 50 0.80 -3.38 6.02
C GLN A 50 -0.62 -3.34 5.44
N LEU A 51 -1.61 -3.01 6.27
CA LEU A 51 -3.00 -2.86 5.83
C LEU A 51 -3.15 -1.72 4.81
N HIS A 52 -2.50 -0.59 5.05
CA HIS A 52 -2.47 0.53 4.11
C HIS A 52 -1.67 0.23 2.83
N ALA A 53 -0.53 -0.46 2.94
CA ALA A 53 0.24 -0.88 1.78
C ALA A 53 -0.57 -1.81 0.86
N THR A 54 -1.36 -2.73 1.42
CA THR A 54 -2.23 -3.63 0.67
C THR A 54 -3.30 -2.87 -0.12
N LEU A 55 -3.85 -1.79 0.44
CA LEU A 55 -4.79 -0.91 -0.28
C LEU A 55 -4.10 -0.15 -1.42
N ALA A 56 -2.90 0.39 -1.18
CA ALA A 56 -2.14 1.12 -2.19
C ALA A 56 -1.80 0.25 -3.41
N LEU A 57 -1.41 -1.01 -3.18
CA LEU A 57 -1.09 -1.98 -4.24
C LEU A 57 -2.33 -2.49 -5.00
N ARG A 58 -3.52 -2.51 -4.38
CA ARG A 58 -4.77 -2.93 -5.04
C ARG A 58 -5.37 -1.85 -5.94
N ARG A 59 -4.92 -0.60 -5.83
CA ARG A 59 -5.40 0.46 -6.71
C ARG A 59 -4.80 0.22 -8.10
N PRO A 60 -5.62 -0.05 -9.15
CA PRO A 60 -5.08 -0.08 -10.49
C PRO A 60 -4.45 1.28 -10.79
N PRO A 61 -3.31 1.33 -11.52
CA PRO A 61 -2.71 2.60 -11.89
C PRO A 61 -3.78 3.44 -12.61
N ALA A 62 -4.00 4.66 -12.11
CA ALA A 62 -4.84 5.64 -12.77
C ALA A 62 -4.15 6.03 -14.09
N GLY A 63 -4.36 5.22 -15.14
CA GLY A 63 -3.59 5.36 -16.38
C GLY A 63 -3.72 4.27 -17.44
N SER A 64 -4.73 3.39 -17.41
CA SER A 64 -5.03 2.56 -18.59
C SER A 64 -6.33 3.00 -19.26
N PRO A 65 -6.33 4.05 -20.10
CA PRO A 65 -7.29 4.15 -21.18
C PRO A 65 -6.77 3.35 -22.37
N ALA A 66 -7.18 2.09 -22.50
CA ALA A 66 -7.15 1.39 -23.79
C ALA A 66 -8.19 0.26 -23.80
N GLY A 67 -9.44 0.64 -23.56
CA GLY A 67 -10.52 0.04 -24.34
C GLY A 67 -10.45 0.64 -25.74
N TYR A 68 -9.82 -0.06 -26.66
CA TYR A 68 -10.15 -0.03 -28.09
C TYR A 68 -10.25 -1.50 -28.51
N GLU A 69 -11.47 -2.02 -28.48
CA GLU A 69 -11.83 -3.10 -29.39
C GLU A 69 -11.85 -2.53 -30.82
N ASP A 70 -11.56 -3.41 -31.78
CA ASP A 70 -11.91 -3.33 -33.20
C ASP A 70 -10.80 -2.97 -34.21
N GLY A 71 -10.54 -3.93 -35.11
CA GLY A 71 -10.22 -3.66 -36.51
C GLY A 71 -8.74 -3.62 -36.94
N GLY A 72 -8.32 -4.68 -37.65
CA GLY A 72 -7.39 -4.54 -38.77
C GLY A 72 -6.00 -5.14 -38.58
N ALA A 73 -5.78 -6.32 -39.17
CA ALA A 73 -4.45 -6.73 -39.58
C ALA A 73 -3.85 -5.65 -40.51
N VAL A 74 -2.66 -5.16 -40.21
CA VAL A 74 -1.87 -4.37 -41.16
C VAL A 74 -0.51 -5.00 -41.31
N ASP A 75 -0.41 -5.80 -42.38
CA ASP A 75 0.81 -6.19 -43.06
C ASP A 75 1.51 -4.93 -43.58
N TYR A 76 2.73 -4.67 -43.10
CA TYR A 76 3.66 -3.77 -43.76
C TYR A 76 4.94 -4.56 -44.05
N GLY A 77 4.91 -5.19 -45.21
CA GLY A 77 6.08 -5.73 -45.88
C GLY A 77 7.14 -4.67 -46.15
N ASP A 78 8.37 -5.16 -46.16
CA ASP A 78 9.47 -4.83 -47.07
C ASP A 78 9.62 -3.36 -47.49
N ALA A 79 10.47 -2.63 -46.76
CA ALA A 79 11.09 -1.41 -47.25
C ALA A 79 12.54 -1.35 -46.77
N ASP A 80 13.43 -1.83 -47.62
CA ASP A 80 14.88 -1.63 -47.61
C ASP A 80 15.25 -0.13 -47.68
N PRO A 81 16.09 0.38 -46.76
CA PRO A 81 16.81 1.62 -46.99
C PRO A 81 18.30 1.34 -47.21
N THR A 82 18.67 1.39 -48.49
CA THR A 82 20.05 1.55 -48.96
C THR A 82 20.71 2.76 -48.29
N TYR A 83 21.74 2.51 -47.47
CA TYR A 83 22.58 3.56 -46.88
C TYR A 83 23.63 4.00 -47.90
N ASP A 84 23.40 5.14 -48.54
CA ASP A 84 24.42 5.88 -49.30
C ASP A 84 25.25 6.73 -48.32
N ARG A 85 26.50 6.32 -48.07
CA ARG A 85 27.45 6.98 -47.17
C ARG A 85 28.41 7.81 -48.02
N ARG A 86 28.19 9.12 -48.05
CA ARG A 86 29.19 10.10 -48.51
C ARG A 86 30.25 10.33 -47.44
#